data_AF-A0AAV4LEE2-F1
#
_entry.id   AF-A0AAV4LEE2-F1
#
_cell.length_a   1.000
_cell.length_b   1.000
_cell.length_c   1.000
_cell.angle_alpha   90.00
_cell.angle_beta   90.00
_cell.angle_gamma   90.00
#
_symmetry.space_group_name_H-M   'P 1'
#
loop_
_entity.id
_entity.type
_entity.pdbx_description
1 polymer ?
#
loop_
_entity_poly.entity_id
_entity_poly.type
_entity_poly.pdbx_seq_one_letter_code
_entity_poly.pdbx_strand_id
1 'polypeptide(L)'
;MWNMMDGGNYDHVPKDGEFGVQITDVRLRRVNTDGRMKAIASITIDHEFVVHDLRLIEGNNGLFVAMPSRRSPDGEFRDIAHPITPKARQMIEDAVLAAYEQAEKMAASGA
;
A
#
# COMPACT_ATOMS: atom_id res chain seq x y z
N MET A 1 -14.23 24.96 18.49
CA MET A 1 -14.76 25.70 17.33
C MET A 1 -13.57 26.30 16.61
N TRP A 2 -13.08 25.63 15.57
CA TRP A 2 -12.02 26.15 14.71
C TRP A 2 -12.65 27.15 13.72
N ASN A 3 -12.02 28.30 13.57
CA ASN A 3 -12.56 29.43 12.79
C ASN A 3 -12.56 29.13 11.29
N MET A 4 -13.74 29.35 10.71
CA MET A 4 -13.99 29.54 9.28
C MET A 4 -13.28 30.82 8.79
N MET A 5 -12.04 30.78 8.28
CA MET A 5 -11.54 31.90 7.44
C MET A 5 -10.64 31.52 6.26
N ASP A 6 -10.18 30.28 6.12
CA ASP A 6 -9.46 29.88 4.90
C ASP A 6 -10.38 29.02 4.02
N GLY A 7 -11.19 29.70 3.21
CA GLY A 7 -12.04 29.11 2.18
C GLY A 7 -11.22 28.45 1.06
N GLY A 8 -10.52 27.36 1.38
CA GLY A 8 -9.96 26.45 0.40
C GLY A 8 -11.11 25.79 -0.37
N ASN A 9 -11.38 26.28 -1.57
CA ASN A 9 -12.41 25.75 -2.43
C ASN A 9 -11.96 24.36 -2.93
N TYR A 10 -12.33 23.29 -2.21
CA TYR A 10 -12.08 21.90 -2.63
C TYR A 10 -12.99 21.45 -3.81
N ASP A 11 -13.87 22.33 -4.29
CA ASP A 11 -14.76 22.06 -5.43
C ASP A 11 -14.00 21.89 -6.76
N HIS A 12 -12.70 22.16 -6.78
CA HIS A 12 -11.79 21.90 -7.90
C HIS A 12 -10.91 20.66 -7.74
N VAL A 13 -11.19 19.75 -6.78
CA VAL A 13 -10.57 18.42 -6.85
C VAL A 13 -11.09 17.74 -8.13
N PRO A 14 -10.23 17.46 -9.13
CA PRO A 14 -10.67 16.85 -10.37
C PRO A 14 -11.41 15.58 -10.04
N LYS A 15 -12.70 15.55 -10.39
CA LYS A 15 -13.45 14.31 -10.33
C LYS A 15 -13.00 13.53 -11.56
N ASP A 16 -12.52 12.33 -11.29
CA ASP A 16 -12.19 11.30 -12.27
C ASP A 16 -10.78 11.42 -12.89
N GLY A 17 -9.78 10.84 -12.22
CA GLY A 17 -8.65 10.15 -12.87
C GLY A 17 -7.74 10.92 -13.85
N GLU A 18 -7.88 12.25 -14.01
CA GLU A 18 -7.05 13.05 -14.93
C GLU A 18 -5.57 13.10 -14.52
N PHE A 19 -5.27 12.86 -13.24
CA PHE A 19 -3.91 12.72 -12.74
C PHE A 19 -3.74 11.31 -12.17
N GLY A 20 -3.02 10.45 -12.89
CA GLY A 20 -2.81 9.06 -12.51
C GLY A 20 -1.73 8.93 -11.44
N VAL A 21 -2.13 8.64 -10.21
CA VAL A 21 -1.24 8.29 -9.08
C VAL A 21 -0.29 7.16 -9.47
N GLN A 22 1.02 7.30 -9.24
CA GLN A 22 2.05 6.30 -9.54
C GLN A 22 2.72 5.76 -8.27
N ILE A 23 3.02 4.46 -8.27
CA ILE A 23 3.93 3.88 -7.27
C ILE A 23 5.34 4.01 -7.81
N THR A 24 6.14 4.87 -7.17
CA THR A 24 7.45 5.28 -7.69
C THR A 24 8.62 4.60 -6.98
N ASP A 25 8.40 4.04 -5.80
CA ASP A 25 9.38 3.21 -5.09
C ASP A 25 8.66 2.16 -4.24
N VAL A 26 9.27 0.98 -4.11
CA VAL A 26 8.79 -0.09 -3.23
C VAL A 26 9.97 -0.63 -2.43
N ARG A 27 9.86 -0.56 -1.10
CA ARG A 27 10.84 -1.14 -0.17
C ARG A 27 10.22 -2.32 0.55
N LEU A 28 10.89 -3.46 0.48
CA LEU A 28 10.42 -4.71 1.08
C LEU A 28 11.36 -5.19 2.17
N ARG A 29 10.77 -5.69 3.25
CA ARG A 29 11.44 -6.50 4.25
C ARG A 29 10.75 -7.85 4.32
N ARG A 30 11.48 -8.91 3.97
CA ARG A 30 10.98 -10.28 4.08
C ARG A 30 10.71 -10.69 5.51
N VAL A 31 9.77 -11.62 5.65
CA VAL A 31 9.43 -12.28 6.89
C VAL A 31 9.62 -13.78 6.68
N ASN A 32 10.73 -14.32 7.20
CA ASN A 32 11.05 -15.74 7.12
C ASN A 32 10.38 -16.49 8.27
N THR A 33 9.07 -16.68 8.17
CA THR A 33 8.28 -17.47 9.11
C THR A 33 7.32 -18.37 8.36
N ASP A 34 6.90 -19.49 8.96
CA ASP A 34 5.88 -20.39 8.40
C ASP A 34 4.46 -19.78 8.39
N GLY A 35 4.34 -18.51 8.81
CA GLY A 35 3.09 -17.77 8.79
C GLY A 35 2.63 -17.37 7.39
N ARG A 36 1.42 -16.82 7.33
CA ARG A 36 0.85 -16.27 6.10
C ARG A 36 1.52 -14.97 5.67
N MET A 37 2.18 -14.24 6.57
CA MET A 37 2.86 -13.00 6.21
C MET A 37 4.22 -13.30 5.58
N LYS A 38 4.42 -12.86 4.35
CA LYS A 38 5.66 -13.10 3.58
C LYS A 38 6.59 -11.91 3.57
N ALA A 39 6.04 -10.70 3.58
CA ALA A 39 6.83 -9.47 3.65
C ALA A 39 6.04 -8.33 4.27
N ILE A 40 6.78 -7.33 4.74
CA ILE A 40 6.28 -6.00 5.03
C ILE A 40 6.84 -5.06 3.98
N ALA A 41 5.98 -4.21 3.41
CA ALA A 41 6.30 -3.29 2.35
C ALA A 41 6.07 -1.83 2.79
N SER A 42 6.83 -0.94 2.18
CA SER A 42 6.53 0.49 2.13
C SER A 42 6.53 0.93 0.68
N ILE A 43 5.55 1.74 0.30
CA ILE A 43 5.42 2.29 -1.05
C ILE A 43 5.63 3.80 -1.01
N THR A 44 6.31 4.34 -2.02
CA THR A 44 6.33 5.79 -2.28
C THR A 44 5.42 6.06 -3.46
N ILE A 45 4.55 7.04 -3.30
CA ILE A 45 3.56 7.51 -4.25
C ILE A 45 4.06 8.83 -4.82
N ASP A 46 4.13 8.92 -6.14
CA ASP A 46 4.51 10.12 -6.90
C ASP A 46 5.82 10.79 -6.41
N HIS A 47 6.78 10.00 -5.91
CA HIS A 47 8.04 10.47 -5.29
C HIS A 47 7.89 11.36 -4.04
N GLU A 48 6.68 11.58 -3.56
CA GLU A 48 6.38 12.63 -2.57
C GLU A 48 5.78 12.08 -1.27
N PHE A 49 5.02 10.99 -1.34
CA PHE A 49 4.28 10.48 -0.20
C PHE A 49 4.57 9.00 0.08
N VAL A 50 4.89 8.67 1.33
CA VAL A 50 5.20 7.28 1.71
C VAL A 50 4.09 6.67 2.55
N VAL A 51 3.74 5.42 2.24
CA VAL A 51 2.87 4.59 3.08
C VAL A 51 3.68 3.41 3.59
N HIS A 52 3.77 3.28 4.91
CA HIS A 52 4.47 2.20 5.59
C HIS A 52 3.50 1.10 6.05
N ASP A 53 4.06 -0.05 6.41
CA ASP A 53 3.33 -1.17 7.03
C ASP A 53 2.23 -1.82 6.16
N LEU A 54 2.41 -1.79 4.84
CA LEU A 54 1.69 -2.72 3.97
C LEU A 54 2.22 -4.13 4.22
N ARG A 55 1.35 -5.14 4.13
CA ARG A 55 1.74 -6.53 4.38
C ARG A 55 1.42 -7.38 3.17
N LEU A 56 2.41 -8.11 2.69
CA LEU A 56 2.20 -9.14 1.68
C LEU A 56 1.82 -10.44 2.38
N ILE A 57 0.61 -10.93 2.12
CA ILE A 57 0.00 -12.07 2.79
C ILE A 57 -0.31 -13.17 1.77
N GLU A 58 0.02 -14.40 2.12
CA GLU A 58 -0.43 -15.60 1.43
C GLU A 58 -1.81 -16.01 1.94
N GLY A 59 -2.81 -15.80 1.10
CA GLY A 59 -4.18 -16.29 1.31
C GLY A 59 -4.43 -17.60 0.57
N ASN A 60 -5.65 -18.10 0.69
CA ASN A 60 -6.06 -19.34 0.03
C ASN A 60 -6.05 -19.24 -1.51
N ASN A 61 -6.16 -18.02 -2.05
CA ASN A 61 -6.22 -17.73 -3.49
C ASN A 61 -4.91 -17.09 -4.00
N GLY A 62 -3.81 -17.25 -3.27
CA GLY A 62 -2.51 -16.67 -3.61
C GLY A 62 -2.14 -15.46 -2.76
N LEU A 63 -1.10 -14.76 -3.21
CA LEU A 63 -0.55 -13.59 -2.53
C LEU A 63 -1.43 -12.36 -2.76
N PHE A 64 -1.62 -11.56 -1.71
CA PHE A 64 -2.32 -10.28 -1.79
C PHE A 64 -1.72 -9.27 -0.81
N VAL A 65 -1.97 -7.98 -1.05
CA VAL A 65 -1.47 -6.90 -0.20
C VAL A 65 -2.57 -6.46 0.77
N ALA A 66 -2.33 -6.64 2.06
CA ALA A 66 -3.13 -6.05 3.12
C ALA A 66 -2.60 -4.64 3.42
N MET A 67 -3.51 -3.66 3.41
CA MET A 67 -3.20 -2.29 3.75
C MET A 67 -2.79 -2.13 5.23
N PRO A 68 -2.13 -1.02 5.59
CA PRO A 68 -1.79 -0.73 6.98
C PRO A 68 -3.06 -0.53 7.78
N SER A 69 -3.19 -1.20 8.91
CA SER A 69 -4.41 -1.17 9.71
C SER A 69 -4.10 -0.93 11.19
N ARG A 70 -5.02 -0.24 11.86
CA ARG A 70 -4.97 0.01 13.30
C ARG A 70 -6.15 -0.66 13.98
N ARG A 71 -5.91 -1.25 15.15
CA ARG A 71 -6.97 -1.75 16.01
C ARG A 71 -7.57 -0.61 16.81
N SER A 72 -8.88 -0.40 16.74
CA SER A 72 -9.61 0.55 17.59
C SER A 72 -9.86 -0.04 18.99
N PRO A 73 -10.22 0.80 19.99
CA PRO A 73 -10.48 0.33 21.36
C PRO A 73 -11.63 -0.68 21.48
N ASP A 74 -12.59 -0.61 20.56
CA ASP A 74 -13.69 -1.58 20.39
C ASP A 74 -13.22 -2.96 19.87
N GLY A 75 -11.95 -3.08 19.47
CA GLY A 75 -11.33 -4.30 18.99
C GLY A 75 -11.36 -4.49 17.48
N GLU A 76 -12.02 -3.61 16.73
CA GLU A 76 -12.09 -3.69 15.26
C GLU A 76 -10.80 -3.22 14.60
N PHE A 77 -10.51 -3.73 13.40
CA PHE A 77 -9.40 -3.26 12.59
C PHE A 77 -9.92 -2.39 11.45
N ARG A 78 -9.33 -1.21 11.30
CA ARG A 78 -9.60 -0.33 10.17
C ARG A 78 -8.30 0.04 9.47
N ASP A 79 -8.35 0.06 8.16
CA ASP A 79 -7.24 0.51 7.34
C ASP A 79 -6.98 1.99 7.61
N ILE A 80 -5.71 2.32 7.88
CA ILE A 80 -5.21 3.68 8.08
C ILE A 80 -5.09 4.37 6.71
N ALA A 81 -4.66 3.62 5.70
CA ALA A 81 -4.56 4.05 4.32
C ALA A 81 -5.20 2.99 3.43
N HIS A 82 -6.07 3.38 2.49
CA HIS A 82 -6.67 2.45 1.55
C HIS A 82 -6.91 3.11 0.19
N PRO A 83 -6.68 2.39 -0.92
CA PRO A 83 -7.06 2.87 -2.25
C PRO A 83 -8.58 2.93 -2.37
N ILE A 84 -9.10 4.03 -2.92
CA ILE A 84 -10.54 4.23 -3.15
C ILE A 84 -10.99 3.45 -4.38
N THR A 85 -10.20 3.47 -5.46
CA THR A 85 -10.58 2.86 -6.74
C THR A 85 -9.94 1.48 -6.92
N PRO A 86 -10.60 0.55 -7.63
CA PRO A 86 -10.01 -0.75 -7.99
C PRO A 86 -8.71 -0.62 -8.77
N LYS A 87 -8.60 0.40 -9.65
CA LYS A 87 -7.38 0.69 -10.40
C LYS A 87 -6.20 0.99 -9.47
N ALA A 88 -6.39 1.88 -8.49
CA ALA A 88 -5.33 2.21 -7.53
C ALA A 88 -4.97 0.99 -6.65
N ARG A 89 -5.96 0.16 -6.28
CA ARG A 89 -5.71 -1.11 -5.58
C ARG A 89 -4.80 -2.03 -6.40
N GLN A 90 -5.15 -2.26 -7.67
CA GLN A 90 -4.37 -3.12 -8.56
C GLN A 90 -2.94 -2.59 -8.73
N MET A 91 -2.78 -1.27 -8.93
CA MET A 91 -1.46 -0.65 -9.07
C MET A 91 -0.56 -0.87 -7.85
N ILE A 92 -1.12 -0.76 -6.63
CA ILE A 92 -0.38 -1.03 -5.39
C ILE A 92 -0.02 -2.52 -5.28
N GLU A 93 -0.99 -3.41 -5.54
CA GLU A 93 -0.78 -4.86 -5.47
C GLU A 93 0.30 -5.31 -6.45
N ASP A 94 0.21 -4.90 -7.71
CA ASP A 94 1.16 -5.26 -8.76
C ASP A 94 2.57 -4.77 -8.44
N ALA A 95 2.72 -3.52 -7.99
CA ALA A 95 4.03 -2.95 -7.66
C ALA A 95 4.71 -3.71 -6.51
N VAL A 96 3.94 -4.05 -5.47
CA VAL A 96 4.47 -4.79 -4.30
C VAL A 96 4.80 -6.24 -4.66
N LEU A 97 3.94 -6.91 -5.43
CA LEU A 97 4.16 -8.28 -5.89
C LEU A 97 5.39 -8.38 -6.80
N ALA A 98 5.51 -7.47 -7.77
CA ALA A 98 6.66 -7.43 -8.68
C ALA A 98 7.98 -7.25 -7.93
N ALA A 99 8.03 -6.32 -6.96
CA ALA A 99 9.20 -6.11 -6.14
C ALA A 99 9.53 -7.35 -5.28
N TYR A 100 8.52 -8.07 -4.78
CA TYR A 100 8.71 -9.30 -4.01
C TYR A 100 9.28 -10.43 -4.88
N GLU A 101 8.69 -10.67 -6.05
CA GLU A 101 9.18 -11.66 -7.00
C GLU A 101 10.60 -11.37 -7.47
N GLN A 102 10.92 -10.11 -7.74
CA GLN A 102 12.27 -9.71 -8.14
C GLN A 102 13.27 -9.99 -7.02
N ALA A 103 12.92 -9.66 -5.77
CA ALA A 103 13.74 -10.04 -4.65
C ALA A 103 13.94 -11.57 -4.61
N GLU A 104 12.87 -12.37 -4.80
CA GLU A 104 12.94 -13.85 -4.75
C GLU A 104 13.92 -14.39 -5.80
N LYS A 105 13.84 -13.87 -7.02
CA LYS A 105 14.78 -14.21 -8.10
C LYS A 105 16.22 -13.86 -7.72
N MET A 106 16.46 -12.66 -7.18
CA MET A 106 17.82 -12.24 -6.79
C MET A 106 18.40 -13.11 -5.67
N ALA A 107 17.59 -13.48 -4.68
CA ALA A 107 17.99 -14.39 -3.61
C ALA A 107 18.32 -15.80 -4.13
N ALA A 108 17.53 -16.31 -5.08
CA ALA A 108 17.75 -17.62 -5.69
C ALA A 108 18.96 -17.65 -6.64
N SER A 109 19.28 -16.53 -7.29
CA SER A 109 20.44 -16.42 -8.21
C SER A 109 21.77 -16.13 -7.51
N GLY A 110 21.72 -15.74 -6.24
CA GLY A 110 22.90 -15.42 -5.42
C GLY A 110 23.35 -16.57 -4.50
N ALA A 111 22.70 -17.73 -4.60
CA ALA A 111 23.06 -18.99 -3.95
C ALA A 111 23.64 -19.97 -4.99
#